data_AF-A0A9X3S1U4-F1
#
_entry.id   AF-A0A9X3S1U4-F1
#
_cell.length_a   1.000
_cell.length_b   1.000
_cell.length_c   1.000
_cell.angle_alpha   90.00
_cell.angle_beta   90.00
_cell.angle_gamma   90.00
#
_symmetry.space_group_name_H-M   'P 1'
#
loop_
_entity.id
_entity.type
_entity.pdbx_description
1 polymer ?
#
loop_
_entity_poly.entity_id
_entity_poly.type
_entity_poly.pdbx_seq_one_letter_code
_entity_poly.pdbx_strand_id
1 'polypeptide(L)'
;MRCSGDGLHGARARGLIAVLWRAGLRIQEALDLNELDLDRRRGSVLVRRGKGGRRREVGMDDWGFEQLEPWLKAREQMPVGPLFCVIDGRTRGRAWYASAARAALRRRAARAGVRRRFAPHQLRHAHAIELAREGVPLNVIQRQLGHRNLGVTSIYLQGIDPDEIIQTVHSRRPPMIPASVGLTLPRSRS
;
A
#
# COMPACT_ATOMS: atom_id res chain seq x y z
N MET A 1 -15.23 5.52 1.10
CA MET A 1 -16.01 4.38 0.56
C MET A 1 -17.48 4.72 0.31
N ARG A 2 -18.26 5.15 1.33
CA ARG A 2 -19.73 5.35 1.27
C ARG A 2 -20.22 6.35 0.20
N CYS A 3 -19.50 7.46 -0.03
CA CYS A 3 -19.89 8.48 -1.01
C CYS A 3 -19.60 8.12 -2.48
N SER A 4 -19.22 6.87 -2.77
CA SER A 4 -18.92 6.45 -4.15
C SER A 4 -20.19 6.14 -4.97
N GLY A 5 -21.34 6.03 -4.33
CA GLY A 5 -22.60 5.64 -4.97
C GLY A 5 -22.63 4.15 -5.35
N ASP A 6 -23.80 3.64 -5.69
CA ASP A 6 -24.00 2.18 -5.76
C ASP A 6 -23.87 1.58 -7.17
N GLY A 7 -23.76 2.42 -8.20
CA GLY A 7 -23.56 1.98 -9.59
C GLY A 7 -22.11 1.59 -9.94
N LEU A 8 -21.90 1.18 -11.21
CA LEU A 8 -20.62 0.71 -11.75
C LEU A 8 -19.44 1.67 -11.49
N HIS A 9 -19.66 2.98 -11.68
CA HIS A 9 -18.64 4.00 -11.39
C HIS A 9 -18.26 4.04 -9.92
N GLY A 10 -19.19 3.71 -9.03
CA GLY A 10 -18.99 3.63 -7.59
C GLY A 10 -18.18 2.40 -7.21
N ALA A 11 -18.56 1.23 -7.74
CA ALA A 11 -17.82 -0.02 -7.58
C ALA A 11 -16.37 0.12 -8.05
N ARG A 12 -16.13 0.62 -9.28
CA ARG A 12 -14.78 0.87 -9.82
C ARG A 12 -13.95 1.78 -8.92
N ALA A 13 -14.56 2.85 -8.42
CA ALA A 13 -13.87 3.81 -7.57
C ALA A 13 -13.55 3.24 -6.18
N ARG A 14 -14.46 2.47 -5.57
CA ARG A 14 -14.22 1.76 -4.30
C ARG A 14 -13.10 0.73 -4.45
N GLY A 15 -13.14 -0.08 -5.51
CA GLY A 15 -12.09 -1.04 -5.82
C GLY A 15 -10.73 -0.36 -6.01
N LEU A 16 -10.68 0.75 -6.74
CA LEU A 16 -9.43 1.51 -6.90
C LEU A 16 -8.93 2.06 -5.56
N ILE A 17 -9.82 2.61 -4.71
CA ILE A 17 -9.43 3.09 -3.38
C ILE A 17 -8.90 1.93 -2.52
N ALA A 18 -9.56 0.78 -2.54
CA ALA A 18 -9.15 -0.40 -1.78
C ALA A 18 -7.74 -0.85 -2.18
N VAL A 19 -7.47 -0.98 -3.48
CA VAL A 19 -6.13 -1.37 -3.98
C VAL A 19 -5.06 -0.33 -3.63
N LEU A 20 -5.35 0.96 -3.78
CA LEU A 20 -4.39 2.03 -3.46
C LEU A 20 -4.07 2.10 -1.96
N TRP A 21 -5.07 1.84 -1.13
CA TRP A 21 -4.97 1.90 0.32
C TRP A 21 -4.44 0.57 0.86
N ARG A 22 -5.20 -0.51 0.77
CA ARG A 22 -4.90 -1.77 1.47
C ARG A 22 -3.75 -2.58 0.89
N ALA A 23 -3.44 -2.42 -0.39
CA ALA A 23 -2.24 -2.99 -0.99
C ALA A 23 -1.12 -1.94 -1.17
N GLY A 24 -1.41 -0.66 -0.91
CA GLY A 24 -0.42 0.41 -0.96
C GLY A 24 0.13 0.69 -2.36
N LEU A 25 -0.57 0.36 -3.46
CA LEU A 25 -0.04 0.56 -4.81
C LEU A 25 0.07 2.04 -5.21
N ARG A 26 1.01 2.35 -6.12
CA ARG A 26 0.96 3.62 -6.85
C ARG A 26 -0.21 3.60 -7.84
N ILE A 27 -0.75 4.77 -8.19
CA ILE A 27 -1.90 4.83 -9.10
C ILE A 27 -1.64 4.17 -10.46
N GLN A 28 -0.46 4.34 -11.05
CA GLN A 28 -0.16 3.68 -12.32
C GLN A 28 -0.05 2.17 -12.15
N GLU A 29 0.60 1.70 -11.07
CA GLU A 29 0.70 0.27 -10.76
C GLU A 29 -0.70 -0.36 -10.60
N ALA A 30 -1.63 0.33 -9.94
CA ALA A 30 -3.01 -0.13 -9.77
C ALA A 30 -3.78 -0.16 -11.11
N LEU A 31 -3.63 0.87 -11.95
CA LEU A 31 -4.30 0.95 -13.26
C LEU A 31 -3.72 -0.04 -14.28
N ASP A 32 -2.49 -0.48 -14.09
CA ASP A 32 -1.81 -1.49 -14.90
C ASP A 32 -2.12 -2.93 -14.44
N LEU A 33 -2.96 -3.15 -13.42
CA LEU A 33 -3.35 -4.50 -13.00
C LEU A 33 -4.32 -5.14 -13.99
N ASN A 34 -4.21 -6.46 -14.12
CA ASN A 34 -5.23 -7.35 -14.67
C ASN A 34 -5.86 -8.19 -13.54
N GLU A 35 -6.98 -8.85 -13.82
CA GLU A 35 -7.64 -9.76 -12.87
C GLU A 35 -6.72 -10.91 -12.44
N LEU A 36 -5.91 -11.46 -13.37
CA LEU A 36 -4.93 -12.52 -13.09
C LEU A 36 -3.75 -12.07 -12.19
N ASP A 37 -3.59 -10.78 -11.95
CA ASP A 37 -2.58 -10.28 -11.03
C ASP A 37 -3.06 -10.36 -9.56
N LEU A 38 -4.30 -10.79 -9.32
CA LEU A 38 -4.92 -10.91 -8.00
C LEU A 38 -5.02 -12.37 -7.57
N ASP A 39 -4.48 -12.69 -6.40
CA ASP A 39 -4.69 -13.99 -5.75
C ASP A 39 -5.40 -13.77 -4.41
N ARG A 40 -6.72 -13.93 -4.43
CA ARG A 40 -7.57 -13.78 -3.23
C ARG A 40 -7.22 -14.79 -2.14
N ARG A 41 -6.93 -16.03 -2.53
CA ARG A 41 -6.69 -17.14 -1.59
C ARG A 41 -5.38 -16.93 -0.84
N ARG A 42 -4.36 -16.46 -1.55
CA ARG A 42 -3.06 -16.11 -0.96
C ARG A 42 -3.05 -14.72 -0.31
N GLY A 43 -4.00 -13.87 -0.64
CA GLY A 43 -4.05 -12.49 -0.17
C GLY A 43 -2.99 -11.61 -0.84
N SER A 44 -2.69 -11.84 -2.12
CA SER A 44 -1.59 -11.17 -2.80
C SER A 44 -1.97 -10.49 -4.12
N VAL A 45 -1.17 -9.48 -4.48
CA VAL A 45 -1.29 -8.71 -5.72
C VAL A 45 0.08 -8.64 -6.41
N LEU A 46 0.13 -9.07 -7.67
CA LEU A 46 1.33 -9.03 -8.49
C LEU A 46 1.48 -7.67 -9.19
N VAL A 47 2.44 -6.87 -8.74
CA VAL A 47 2.81 -5.62 -9.42
C VAL A 47 3.81 -5.93 -10.53
N ARG A 48 3.33 -5.99 -11.77
CA ARG A 48 4.12 -6.37 -12.96
C ARG A 48 5.20 -5.35 -13.34
N ARG A 49 4.95 -4.06 -13.14
CA ARG A 49 5.85 -2.95 -13.53
C ARG A 49 6.06 -1.99 -12.37
N GLY A 50 6.99 -2.32 -11.47
CA GLY A 50 7.43 -1.40 -10.41
C GLY A 50 8.46 -0.37 -10.90
N LYS A 51 8.90 0.52 -9.98
CA LYS A 51 10.02 1.44 -10.23
C LYS A 51 11.27 0.65 -10.69
N GLY A 52 11.79 0.98 -11.87
CA GLY A 52 12.93 0.29 -12.48
C GLY A 52 12.59 -1.06 -13.11
N GLY A 53 11.33 -1.29 -13.50
CA GLY A 53 10.91 -2.44 -14.30
C GLY A 53 10.84 -3.78 -13.57
N ARG A 54 11.06 -3.82 -12.25
CA ARG A 54 11.05 -5.08 -11.49
C ARG A 54 9.63 -5.44 -11.04
N ARG A 55 9.31 -6.73 -11.17
CA ARG A 55 8.10 -7.34 -10.61
C ARG A 55 8.23 -7.42 -9.09
N ARG A 56 7.13 -7.25 -8.38
CA ARG A 56 7.04 -7.57 -6.95
C ARG A 56 5.64 -8.05 -6.63
N GLU A 57 5.56 -8.84 -5.58
CA GLU A 57 4.30 -9.23 -4.99
C GLU A 57 4.09 -8.48 -3.68
N VAL A 58 2.86 -8.01 -3.46
CA VAL A 58 2.45 -7.28 -2.27
C VAL A 58 1.24 -7.95 -1.65
N GLY A 59 1.05 -7.78 -0.34
CA GLY A 59 -0.14 -8.27 0.35
C GLY A 59 -1.34 -7.34 0.17
N MET A 60 -2.54 -7.91 0.24
CA MET A 60 -3.80 -7.19 0.44
C MET A 60 -4.66 -8.00 1.40
N ASP A 61 -5.26 -7.34 2.38
CA ASP A 61 -6.09 -7.97 3.38
C ASP A 61 -7.48 -8.35 2.85
N ASP A 62 -8.19 -9.18 3.62
CA ASP A 62 -9.51 -9.67 3.25
C ASP A 62 -10.51 -8.57 2.96
N TRP A 63 -10.51 -7.55 3.81
CA TRP A 63 -11.35 -6.38 3.65
C TRP A 63 -11.05 -5.64 2.33
N GLY A 64 -9.78 -5.48 1.95
CA GLY A 64 -9.40 -4.86 0.68
C GLY A 64 -9.98 -5.60 -0.53
N PHE A 65 -9.97 -6.93 -0.49
CA PHE A 65 -10.58 -7.75 -1.53
C PHE A 65 -12.12 -7.69 -1.51
N GLU A 66 -12.76 -7.72 -0.34
CA GLU A 66 -14.22 -7.57 -0.22
C GLU A 66 -14.72 -6.26 -0.83
N GLN A 67 -13.96 -5.17 -0.67
CA GLN A 67 -14.30 -3.88 -1.27
C GLN A 67 -14.06 -3.84 -2.79
N LEU A 68 -13.20 -4.71 -3.32
CA LEU A 68 -12.91 -4.87 -4.75
C LEU A 68 -13.92 -5.81 -5.44
N GLU A 69 -14.48 -6.77 -4.71
CA GLU A 69 -15.39 -7.80 -5.21
C GLU A 69 -16.57 -7.28 -6.05
N PRO A 70 -17.30 -6.21 -5.66
CA PRO A 70 -18.39 -5.70 -6.50
C PRO A 70 -17.93 -5.20 -7.87
N TRP A 71 -16.67 -4.75 -7.98
CA TRP A 71 -16.09 -4.36 -9.25
C TRP A 71 -15.64 -5.56 -10.09
N LEU A 72 -15.10 -6.60 -9.46
CA LEU A 72 -14.73 -7.85 -10.15
C LEU A 72 -15.96 -8.49 -10.81
N LYS A 73 -17.06 -8.64 -10.06
CA LYS A 73 -18.33 -9.14 -10.61
C LYS A 73 -18.84 -8.31 -11.80
N ALA A 74 -18.67 -6.99 -11.72
CA ALA A 74 -19.04 -6.11 -12.83
C ALA A 74 -18.12 -6.26 -14.05
N ARG A 75 -16.84 -6.63 -13.85
CA ARG A 75 -15.85 -6.81 -14.92
C ARG A 75 -16.09 -8.07 -15.74
N GLU A 76 -16.68 -9.12 -15.17
CA GLU A 76 -17.09 -10.34 -15.89
C GLU A 76 -18.00 -10.03 -17.08
N GLN A 77 -18.81 -8.96 -16.99
CA GLN A 77 -19.75 -8.54 -18.03
C GLN A 77 -19.15 -7.50 -19.00
N MET A 78 -17.84 -7.27 -18.95
CA MET A 78 -17.14 -6.27 -19.75
C MET A 78 -16.06 -6.93 -20.61
N PRO A 79 -15.64 -6.29 -21.72
CA PRO A 79 -14.56 -6.81 -22.55
C PRO A 79 -13.29 -7.13 -21.74
N VAL A 80 -12.59 -8.18 -22.16
CA VAL A 80 -11.29 -8.57 -21.59
C VAL A 80 -10.31 -7.41 -21.72
N GLY A 81 -9.58 -7.13 -20.65
CA GLY A 81 -8.67 -5.99 -20.60
C GLY A 81 -8.15 -5.71 -19.19
N PRO A 82 -7.65 -4.50 -18.94
CA PRO A 82 -7.19 -4.08 -17.62
C PRO A 82 -8.29 -4.20 -16.57
N LEU A 83 -7.89 -4.45 -15.32
CA LEU A 83 -8.79 -4.55 -14.17
C LEU A 83 -9.62 -3.28 -14.03
N PHE A 84 -8.97 -2.12 -14.10
CA PHE A 84 -9.63 -0.82 -14.10
C PHE A 84 -9.72 -0.27 -15.53
N CYS A 85 -10.93 -0.37 -16.10
CA CYS A 85 -11.20 0.01 -17.48
C CYS A 85 -12.23 1.15 -17.57
N VAL A 86 -12.37 1.72 -18.76
CA VAL A 86 -13.43 2.68 -19.11
C VAL A 86 -14.78 1.97 -19.13
N ILE A 87 -15.80 2.56 -18.48
CA ILE A 87 -17.14 1.96 -18.33
C ILE A 87 -18.06 2.32 -19.50
N ASP A 88 -17.99 3.55 -20.01
CA ASP A 88 -18.97 4.09 -20.98
C ASP A 88 -18.33 4.47 -22.32
N GLY A 89 -19.16 4.49 -23.37
CA GLY A 89 -18.81 5.00 -24.69
C GLY A 89 -17.98 4.04 -25.55
N ARG A 90 -17.49 4.56 -26.68
CA ARG A 90 -16.77 3.79 -27.73
C ARG A 90 -15.49 3.11 -27.26
N THR A 91 -14.91 3.56 -26.14
CA THR A 91 -13.68 3.03 -25.56
C THR A 91 -13.92 2.13 -24.36
N ARG A 92 -15.17 1.68 -24.13
CA ARG A 92 -15.53 0.73 -23.07
C ARG A 92 -14.60 -0.48 -23.07
N GLY A 93 -14.12 -0.87 -21.89
CA GLY A 93 -13.17 -1.97 -21.71
C GLY A 93 -11.69 -1.59 -21.91
N ARG A 94 -11.38 -0.44 -22.52
CA ARG A 94 -9.99 0.03 -22.64
C ARG A 94 -9.43 0.51 -21.30
N ALA A 95 -8.10 0.61 -21.22
CA ALA A 95 -7.39 1.09 -20.03
C ALA A 95 -7.92 2.44 -19.52
N TRP A 96 -8.11 2.53 -18.20
CA TRP A 96 -8.56 3.79 -17.59
C TRP A 96 -7.37 4.72 -17.33
N TYR A 97 -7.39 5.91 -17.94
CA TYR A 97 -6.29 6.86 -17.83
C TYR A 97 -6.11 7.41 -16.40
N ALA A 98 -4.85 7.54 -15.97
CA ALA A 98 -4.52 8.03 -14.63
C ALA A 98 -5.03 9.45 -14.35
N SER A 99 -5.11 10.33 -15.36
CA SER A 99 -5.70 11.66 -15.23
C SER A 99 -7.20 11.58 -14.90
N ALA A 100 -7.94 10.72 -15.61
CA ALA A 100 -9.36 10.49 -15.41
C ALA A 100 -9.64 9.83 -14.04
N ALA A 101 -8.83 8.85 -13.65
CA ALA A 101 -8.91 8.22 -12.33
C ALA A 101 -8.68 9.23 -11.20
N ARG A 102 -7.64 10.06 -11.27
CA ARG A 102 -7.39 11.14 -10.30
C ARG A 102 -8.54 12.15 -10.25
N ALA A 103 -9.11 12.52 -11.40
CA ALA A 103 -10.25 13.42 -11.45
C ALA A 103 -11.50 12.81 -10.78
N ALA A 104 -11.78 11.53 -11.05
CA ALA A 104 -12.89 10.81 -10.42
C ALA A 104 -12.72 10.72 -8.90
N LEU A 105 -11.53 10.37 -8.41
CA LEU A 105 -11.24 10.31 -6.98
C LEU A 105 -11.38 11.69 -6.31
N ARG A 106 -10.88 12.77 -6.94
CA ARG A 106 -11.05 14.13 -6.42
C ARG A 106 -12.51 14.54 -6.30
N ARG A 107 -13.32 14.29 -7.33
CA ARG A 107 -14.77 14.58 -7.28
C ARG A 107 -15.46 13.83 -6.15
N ARG A 108 -15.08 12.57 -5.91
CA ARG A 108 -15.64 11.76 -4.83
C ARG A 108 -15.19 12.23 -3.45
N ALA A 109 -13.93 12.62 -3.31
CA ALA A 109 -13.40 13.19 -2.07
C ALA A 109 -14.13 14.50 -1.72
N ALA A 110 -14.34 15.38 -2.70
CA ALA A 110 -15.12 16.60 -2.51
C ALA A 110 -16.56 16.32 -2.05
N ARG A 111 -17.24 15.36 -2.70
CA ARG A 111 -18.59 14.90 -2.28
C ARG A 111 -18.63 14.30 -0.88
N ALA A 112 -17.51 13.74 -0.40
CA ALA A 112 -17.39 13.18 0.94
C ALA A 112 -17.00 14.23 1.99
N GLY A 113 -16.93 15.52 1.63
CA GLY A 113 -16.55 16.59 2.55
C GLY A 113 -15.06 16.63 2.89
N VAL A 114 -14.21 15.97 2.09
CA VAL A 114 -12.75 16.01 2.29
C VAL A 114 -12.26 17.41 1.91
N ARG A 115 -12.02 18.25 2.93
CA ARG A 115 -11.65 19.67 2.77
C ARG A 115 -10.24 19.87 2.22
N ARG A 116 -9.33 18.91 2.42
CA ARG A 116 -7.96 18.96 1.89
C ARG A 116 -7.87 18.39 0.47
N ARG A 117 -6.91 18.87 -0.31
CA ARG A 117 -6.63 18.35 -1.65
C ARG A 117 -6.32 16.85 -1.58
N PHE A 118 -7.25 16.03 -2.07
CA PHE A 118 -7.09 14.59 -2.14
C PHE A 118 -6.16 14.18 -3.29
N ALA A 119 -5.19 13.32 -2.99
CA ALA A 119 -4.29 12.73 -3.97
C ALA A 119 -4.00 11.25 -3.65
N PRO A 120 -3.88 10.37 -4.65
CA PRO A 120 -3.66 8.93 -4.45
C PRO A 120 -2.48 8.56 -3.54
N HIS A 121 -1.42 9.37 -3.52
CA HIS A 121 -0.26 9.11 -2.65
C HIS A 121 -0.62 9.19 -1.16
N GLN A 122 -1.68 9.91 -0.78
CA GLN A 122 -2.14 10.01 0.60
C GLN A 122 -2.73 8.69 1.10
N LEU A 123 -3.44 7.92 0.25
CA LEU A 123 -3.95 6.60 0.63
C LEU A 123 -2.81 5.61 0.91
N ARG A 124 -1.79 5.65 0.06
CA ARG A 124 -0.58 4.84 0.24
C ARG A 124 0.19 5.24 1.51
N HIS A 125 0.21 6.53 1.83
CA HIS A 125 0.82 7.01 3.07
C HIS A 125 0.01 6.57 4.30
N ALA A 126 -1.32 6.66 4.24
CA ALA A 126 -2.20 6.16 5.30
C ALA A 126 -1.98 4.66 5.55
N HIS A 127 -1.87 3.84 4.50
CA HIS A 127 -1.52 2.43 4.63
C HIS A 127 -0.21 2.19 5.37
N ALA A 128 0.83 2.95 5.03
CA ALA A 128 2.13 2.82 5.65
C ALA A 128 2.09 3.19 7.14
N ILE A 129 1.33 4.23 7.51
CA ILE A 129 1.11 4.62 8.90
C ILE A 129 0.33 3.55 9.66
N GLU A 130 -0.72 2.98 9.05
CA GLU A 130 -1.50 1.90 9.66
C GLU A 130 -0.64 0.69 9.96
N LEU A 131 0.13 0.20 8.97
CA LEU A 131 1.04 -0.92 9.18
C LEU A 131 2.07 -0.62 10.29
N ALA A 132 2.60 0.61 10.34
CA ALA A 132 3.53 1.00 11.40
C ALA A 132 2.87 0.98 12.79
N ARG A 133 1.65 1.51 12.91
CA ARG A 133 0.86 1.50 14.16
C ARG A 133 0.43 0.09 14.58
N GLU A 134 0.25 -0.81 13.62
CA GLU A 134 -0.02 -2.23 13.84
C GLU A 134 1.26 -3.01 14.23
N GLY A 135 2.42 -2.34 14.33
CA GLY A 135 3.68 -2.97 14.73
C GLY A 135 4.35 -3.79 13.62
N VAL A 136 3.94 -3.61 12.36
CA VAL A 136 4.53 -4.35 11.24
C VAL A 136 6.00 -3.94 11.07
N PRO A 137 6.94 -4.89 11.01
CA PRO A 137 8.37 -4.57 10.88
C PRO A 137 8.66 -3.68 9.67
N LEU A 138 9.52 -2.68 9.86
CA LEU A 138 9.78 -1.65 8.86
C LEU A 138 10.30 -2.22 7.52
N ASN A 139 11.12 -3.26 7.57
CA ASN A 139 11.60 -3.98 6.38
C ASN A 139 10.45 -4.62 5.58
N VAL A 140 9.39 -5.08 6.26
CA VAL A 140 8.18 -5.62 5.62
C VAL A 140 7.40 -4.48 4.96
N ILE A 141 7.19 -3.36 5.65
CA ILE A 141 6.52 -2.17 5.10
C ILE A 141 7.27 -1.65 3.85
N GLN A 142 8.59 -1.61 3.89
CA GLN A 142 9.41 -1.20 2.75
C GLN A 142 9.24 -2.10 1.53
N ARG A 143 9.21 -3.42 1.73
CA ARG A 143 8.99 -4.41 0.66
C ARG A 143 7.56 -4.30 0.10
N GLN A 144 6.56 -4.18 0.98
CA GLN A 144 5.15 -3.96 0.62
C GLN A 144 5.00 -2.74 -0.30
N LEU A 145 5.64 -1.63 0.06
CA LEU A 145 5.56 -0.40 -0.72
C LEU A 145 6.51 -0.42 -1.93
N GLY A 146 7.55 -1.27 -1.95
CA GLY A 146 8.58 -1.26 -3.00
C GLY A 146 9.43 0.02 -2.95
N HIS A 147 9.82 0.44 -1.74
CA HIS A 147 10.82 1.48 -1.53
C HIS A 147 12.22 0.83 -1.45
N ARG A 148 13.14 1.25 -2.34
CA ARG A 148 14.54 0.78 -2.30
C ARG A 148 15.44 1.58 -1.36
N ASN A 149 15.07 2.84 -1.08
CA ASN A 149 15.89 3.73 -0.26
C ASN A 149 15.16 4.07 1.05
N LEU A 150 15.89 3.92 2.15
CA LEU A 150 15.49 4.26 3.51
C LEU A 150 15.13 5.75 3.69
N GLY A 151 15.50 6.65 2.78
CA GLY A 151 15.24 8.10 2.90
C GLY A 151 13.77 8.52 2.96
N VAL A 152 12.83 7.76 2.38
CA VAL A 152 11.37 8.02 2.52
C VAL A 152 10.81 7.40 3.81
N THR A 153 11.66 6.69 4.56
CA THR A 153 11.32 6.02 5.81
C THR A 153 11.43 6.95 7.01
N SER A 154 12.20 8.04 6.89
CA SER A 154 12.34 9.04 7.96
C SER A 154 11.03 9.72 8.32
N ILE A 155 10.11 9.91 7.37
CA ILE A 155 8.76 10.43 7.64
C ILE A 155 7.97 9.49 8.56
N TYR A 156 8.22 8.17 8.50
CA TYR A 156 7.54 7.20 9.37
C TYR A 156 8.11 7.15 10.78
N LEU A 157 9.38 7.53 10.97
CA LEU A 157 10.00 7.63 12.29
C LEU A 157 9.53 8.87 13.08
N GLN A 158 8.95 9.88 12.41
CA GLN A 158 8.48 11.10 13.07
C GLN A 158 7.24 10.91 13.95
N GLY A 159 6.64 9.71 13.96
CA GLY A 159 5.44 9.39 14.73
C GLY A 159 5.63 8.36 15.84
N ILE A 160 6.87 7.93 16.13
CA ILE A 160 7.14 7.06 17.27
C ILE A 160 7.21 7.95 18.51
N ASP A 161 6.36 7.68 19.48
CA ASP A 161 6.32 8.41 20.75
C ASP A 161 7.65 8.19 21.50
N PRO A 162 8.31 9.24 22.04
CA PRO A 162 9.45 9.07 22.93
C PRO A 162 9.24 8.02 24.02
N ASP A 163 8.03 7.89 24.57
CA ASP A 163 7.72 6.90 25.60
C ASP A 163 7.77 5.46 25.05
N GLU A 164 7.36 5.25 23.80
CA GLU A 164 7.47 3.94 23.12
C GLU A 164 8.93 3.57 22.86
N ILE A 165 9.77 4.56 22.49
CA ILE A 165 11.22 4.37 22.33
C ILE A 165 11.84 3.99 23.67
N ILE A 166 11.54 4.75 24.72
CA ILE A 166 12.07 4.52 26.07
C ILE A 166 11.66 3.14 26.57
N GLN A 167 10.38 2.78 26.46
CA GLN A 167 9.87 1.49 26.94
C GLN A 167 10.45 0.31 26.15
N THR A 168 10.59 0.44 24.83
CA THR A 168 11.19 -0.60 23.98
C THR A 168 12.67 -0.80 24.31
N VAL A 169 13.41 0.29 24.53
CA VAL A 169 14.83 0.22 24.90
C VAL A 169 15.01 -0.28 26.34
N HIS A 170 14.15 0.14 27.26
CA HIS A 170 14.18 -0.27 28.66
C HIS A 170 13.86 -1.76 28.85
N SER A 171 12.92 -2.29 28.05
CA SER A 171 12.53 -3.70 28.07
C SER A 171 13.50 -4.64 27.32
N ARG A 172 14.62 -4.11 26.81
CA ARG A 172 15.64 -4.96 26.17
C ARG A 172 16.18 -5.96 27.18
N ARG A 173 16.19 -7.23 26.77
CA ARG A 173 16.90 -8.27 27.51
C ARG A 173 18.38 -7.89 27.64
N PRO A 174 19.02 -8.22 28.77
CA PRO A 174 20.46 -8.06 28.94
C PRO A 174 21.21 -8.67 27.75
N PRO A 175 22.35 -8.09 27.35
CA PRO A 175 23.14 -8.63 26.26
C PRO A 175 23.47 -10.11 26.55
N MET A 176 23.20 -10.98 25.58
CA MET A 176 23.53 -12.41 25.69
C MET A 176 25.04 -12.67 25.68
N ILE A 177 25.84 -11.67 25.36
CA ILE A 177 27.30 -11.71 25.43
C ILE A 177 27.72 -10.99 26.71
N PRO A 178 28.34 -11.68 27.69
CA PRO A 178 28.88 -11.03 28.87
C PRO A 178 29.97 -10.03 28.46
N ALA A 179 29.92 -8.81 28.99
CA ALA A 179 30.93 -7.77 28.76
C ALA A 179 32.35 -8.18 29.23
N SER A 180 32.46 -9.26 29.99
CA SER A 180 33.71 -9.82 30.52
C SER A 180 34.44 -10.77 29.55
N VAL A 181 33.83 -11.18 28.43
CA VAL A 181 34.49 -12.06 27.45
C VAL A 181 35.24 -11.19 26.44
N GLY A 182 36.47 -10.78 26.80
CA GLY A 182 37.45 -10.31 25.82
C GLY A 182 37.96 -8.88 26.00
N LEU A 183 38.55 -8.56 27.16
CA LEU A 183 39.56 -7.49 27.26
C LEU A 183 40.75 -7.95 28.11
N THR A 184 41.28 -9.15 27.83
CA THR A 184 42.62 -9.52 28.30
C THR A 184 43.63 -8.86 27.37
N LEU A 185 43.92 -7.58 27.61
CA LEU A 185 45.07 -6.92 26.97
C LEU A 185 46.33 -7.68 27.42
N PRO A 186 47.18 -8.17 26.49
CA PRO A 186 48.43 -8.81 26.88
C PRO A 186 49.29 -7.79 27.61
N ARG A 187 49.58 -8.05 28.88
CA ARG A 187 50.62 -7.31 29.61
C ARG A 187 51.93 -7.51 28.85
N SER A 188 52.45 -6.44 28.26
CA SER A 188 53.82 -6.40 27.72
C SER A 188 54.77 -6.82 28.85
N ARG A 189 55.50 -7.91 28.64
CA ARG A 189 56.61 -8.27 29.51
C ARG A 189 57.74 -7.27 29.29
N SER A 190 58.33 -6.86 30.41
CA SER A 190 59.48 -5.97 30.59
C SER A 190 60.69 -6.36 29.76
#